data_AF-A0A495ZEC2-F1
#
_entry.id   AF-A0A495ZEC2-F1
#
_cell.length_a   1.000
_cell.length_b   1.000
_cell.length_c   1.000
_cell.angle_alpha   90.00
_cell.angle_beta   90.00
_cell.angle_gamma   90.00
#
_symmetry.space_group_name_H-M   'P 1'
#
loop_
_entity.id
_entity.type
_entity.pdbx_description
1 polymer ?
#
loop_
_entity_poly.entity_id
_entity_poly.type
_entity_poly.pdbx_seq_one_letter_code
_entity_poly.pdbx_strand_id
1 'polypeptide(L)'
;MHQELTYKLAQCCSPKAGEDIIGYFKEDGTVTVHRSDCASVQQLRLERLLEVTWSEIHAAEKTTDIETEDSTFNKLDDVDYLILKHHQEYGLDYSIVVSEMLGLPLEETYDHHRKLRELGGLKRVEKRMIQYRKNIVKGKWIKHRNHTYYELTPKGDRWIHSFEAKTETVSSQNKGVKRDA
;
A
#
# COMPACT_ATOMS: atom_id res chain seq x y z
N MET A 1 0.63 26.97 -0.70
CA MET A 1 0.80 25.62 -0.12
C MET A 1 -0.52 24.90 -0.31
N HIS A 2 -0.60 23.98 -1.28
CA HIS A 2 -1.76 23.09 -1.37
C HIS A 2 -1.57 22.03 -0.29
N GLN A 3 -2.46 21.99 0.69
CA GLN A 3 -2.47 20.94 1.71
C GLN A 3 -3.07 19.69 1.06
N GLU A 4 -2.27 18.65 0.89
CA GLU A 4 -2.75 17.36 0.41
C GLU A 4 -3.64 16.74 1.50
N LEU A 5 -4.95 16.63 1.21
CA LEU A 5 -5.93 16.04 2.12
C LEU A 5 -6.05 14.54 1.82
N THR A 6 -5.97 13.71 2.86
CA THR A 6 -6.23 12.28 2.75
C THR A 6 -7.70 12.00 3.09
N TYR A 7 -8.41 11.33 2.19
CA TYR A 7 -9.83 10.98 2.38
C TYR A 7 -9.99 9.51 2.78
N LYS A 8 -10.93 9.22 3.69
CA LYS A 8 -11.29 7.85 4.08
C LYS A 8 -12.80 7.70 4.23
N LEU A 9 -13.38 6.68 3.60
CA LEU A 9 -14.82 6.41 3.72
C LEU A 9 -15.17 5.86 5.12
N ALA A 10 -16.22 6.41 5.72
CA ALA A 10 -16.70 5.99 7.03
C ALA A 10 -17.28 4.57 6.99
N GLN A 11 -16.92 3.76 7.98
CA GLN A 11 -17.42 2.38 8.12
C GLN A 11 -18.86 2.32 8.66
N CYS A 12 -19.37 3.39 9.28
CA CYS A 12 -20.71 3.38 9.89
C CYS A 12 -21.85 3.51 8.86
N CYS A 13 -21.62 4.21 7.75
CA CYS A 13 -22.61 4.40 6.70
C CYS A 13 -22.14 3.93 5.31
N SER A 14 -20.85 3.58 5.15
CA SER A 14 -20.27 3.05 3.92
C SER A 14 -20.74 3.79 2.65
N PRO A 15 -20.47 5.11 2.56
CA PRO A 15 -21.00 5.95 1.49
C PRO A 15 -20.53 5.47 0.11
N LYS A 16 -21.40 5.56 -0.88
CA LYS A 16 -21.17 5.09 -2.26
C LYS A 16 -21.14 6.25 -3.24
N ALA A 17 -20.35 6.09 -4.30
CA ALA A 17 -20.24 7.08 -5.36
C ALA A 17 -21.61 7.54 -5.87
N GLY A 18 -21.83 8.86 -5.91
CA GLY A 18 -23.09 9.47 -6.31
C GLY A 18 -24.08 9.74 -5.17
N GLU A 19 -23.81 9.30 -3.94
CA GLU A 19 -24.59 9.69 -2.77
C GLU A 19 -24.18 11.07 -2.25
N ASP A 20 -25.10 11.74 -1.55
CA ASP A 20 -24.80 12.98 -0.83
C ASP A 20 -23.86 12.68 0.34
N ILE A 21 -22.73 13.39 0.36
CA ILE A 21 -21.65 13.16 1.32
C ILE A 21 -21.22 14.43 2.04
N ILE A 22 -20.64 14.23 3.22
CA ILE A 22 -20.04 15.27 4.06
C ILE A 22 -18.75 14.75 4.69
N GLY A 23 -17.73 15.60 4.76
CA GLY A 23 -16.43 15.27 5.32
C GLY A 23 -16.29 15.74 6.76
N TYR A 24 -15.60 14.97 7.57
CA TYR A 24 -15.18 15.38 8.92
C TYR A 24 -13.65 15.42 9.01
N PHE A 25 -13.09 16.61 9.26
CA PHE A 25 -11.66 16.83 9.34
C PHE A 25 -11.10 16.42 10.71
N LYS A 26 -10.30 15.36 10.74
CA LYS A 26 -9.61 14.86 11.93
C LYS A 26 -8.32 15.63 12.22
N GLU A 27 -7.81 15.49 13.43
CA GLU A 27 -6.60 16.20 13.90
C GLU A 27 -5.34 15.70 13.21
N ASP A 28 -5.37 14.46 12.72
CA ASP A 28 -4.30 13.83 11.95
C ASP A 28 -4.27 14.25 10.48
N GLY A 29 -5.11 15.21 10.07
CA GLY A 29 -5.21 15.70 8.69
C GLY A 29 -6.05 14.83 7.76
N THR A 30 -6.70 13.77 8.27
CA THR A 30 -7.59 12.92 7.48
C THR A 30 -9.01 13.49 7.44
N VAL A 31 -9.62 13.52 6.25
CA VAL A 31 -11.05 13.75 6.09
C VAL A 31 -11.78 12.41 6.08
N THR A 32 -12.63 12.17 7.09
CA THR A 32 -13.52 11.00 7.07
C THR A 32 -14.82 11.35 6.37
N VAL A 33 -15.13 10.66 5.27
CA VAL A 33 -16.30 10.91 4.43
C VAL A 33 -17.47 10.08 4.92
N HIS A 34 -18.56 10.75 5.25
CA HIS A 34 -19.83 10.15 5.65
C HIS A 34 -20.92 10.49 4.64
N ARG A 35 -22.03 9.77 4.70
CA ARG A 35 -23.27 10.19 4.02
C ARG A 35 -23.87 11.38 4.78
N SER A 36 -24.46 12.33 4.06
CA SER A 36 -24.96 13.59 4.67
C SER A 36 -26.06 13.38 5.71
N ASP A 37 -26.82 12.28 5.61
CA ASP A 37 -27.89 11.88 6.53
C ASP A 37 -27.41 10.92 7.64
N CYS A 38 -26.11 10.70 7.79
CA CYS A 38 -25.57 9.75 8.76
C CYS A 38 -25.81 10.21 10.21
N ALA A 39 -26.45 9.35 11.02
CA ALA A 39 -26.73 9.65 12.43
C ALA A 39 -25.47 9.94 13.26
N SER A 40 -24.34 9.30 12.95
CA SER A 40 -23.08 9.55 13.65
C SER A 40 -22.50 10.93 13.38
N VAL A 41 -22.73 11.50 12.18
CA VAL A 41 -22.23 12.83 11.83
C VAL A 41 -22.91 13.91 12.65
N GLN A 42 -24.20 13.72 12.97
CA GLN A 42 -24.96 14.67 13.77
C GLN A 42 -24.40 14.86 15.20
N GLN A 43 -23.59 13.91 15.68
CA GLN A 43 -22.94 13.96 16.99
C GLN A 43 -21.52 14.57 16.93
N LEU A 44 -21.02 14.87 15.73
CA LEU A 44 -19.69 15.44 15.53
C LEU A 44 -19.70 16.96 15.67
N ARG A 45 -18.50 17.50 15.89
CA ARG A 45 -18.26 18.95 15.99
C ARG A 45 -18.49 19.61 14.63
N LEU A 46 -19.48 20.50 14.57
CA LEU A 46 -19.92 21.18 13.35
C LEU A 46 -18.80 22.00 12.71
N GLU A 47 -17.92 22.61 13.50
CA GLU A 47 -16.81 23.43 13.01
C GLU A 47 -15.71 22.63 12.28
N ARG A 48 -15.78 21.30 12.33
CA ARG A 48 -14.85 20.38 11.65
C ARG A 48 -15.50 19.63 10.50
N LEU A 49 -16.77 19.93 10.20
CA LEU A 49 -17.43 19.43 9.01
C LEU A 49 -17.01 20.28 7.81
N LEU A 50 -16.81 19.62 6.68
CA LEU A 50 -16.51 20.25 5.41
C LEU A 50 -17.40 19.65 4.32
N GLU A 51 -17.77 20.50 3.37
CA GLU A 51 -18.34 20.04 2.11
C GLU A 51 -17.26 19.33 1.32
N VAL A 52 -17.59 18.13 0.85
CA VAL A 52 -16.70 17.26 0.08
C VAL A 52 -17.45 16.78 -1.15
N THR A 53 -16.73 16.53 -2.23
CA THR A 53 -17.31 15.99 -3.47
C THR A 53 -16.65 14.68 -3.87
N TRP A 54 -17.36 13.85 -4.62
CA TRP A 54 -16.75 12.63 -5.16
C TRP A 54 -15.57 12.95 -6.10
N SER A 55 -15.65 14.06 -6.82
CA SER A 55 -14.56 14.51 -7.71
C SER A 55 -13.27 14.82 -6.95
N GLU A 56 -13.32 15.46 -5.77
CA GLU A 56 -12.11 15.70 -4.97
C GLU A 56 -11.55 14.42 -4.36
N ILE A 57 -12.41 13.48 -3.95
CA ILE A 57 -11.98 12.19 -3.40
C ILE A 57 -11.23 11.42 -4.49
N HIS A 58 -11.82 11.33 -5.69
CA HIS A 58 -11.19 10.69 -6.84
C HIS A 58 -9.94 11.43 -7.33
N ALA A 59 -9.92 12.76 -7.25
CA ALA A 59 -8.73 13.53 -7.58
C ALA A 59 -7.60 13.25 -6.59
N ALA A 60 -7.90 13.19 -5.28
CA ALA A 60 -6.93 12.85 -4.25
C ALA A 60 -6.39 11.42 -4.38
N GLU A 61 -7.26 10.46 -4.73
CA GLU A 61 -6.84 9.11 -5.12
C GLU A 61 -5.89 9.16 -6.32
N LYS A 62 -6.28 9.88 -7.39
CA LYS A 62 -5.50 9.98 -8.63
C LYS A 62 -4.18 10.75 -8.48
N THR A 63 -4.08 11.72 -7.56
CA THR A 63 -2.81 12.42 -7.29
C THR A 63 -1.78 11.52 -6.64
N THR A 64 -2.18 10.42 -5.98
CA THR A 64 -1.22 9.42 -5.50
C THR A 64 -0.64 8.55 -6.61
N ASP A 65 -1.24 8.61 -7.81
CA ASP A 65 -0.85 7.90 -9.01
C ASP A 65 -0.08 8.78 -10.01
N ILE A 66 0.44 9.95 -9.59
CA ILE A 66 1.36 10.69 -10.46
C ILE A 66 2.62 9.86 -10.64
N GLU A 67 2.66 9.16 -11.79
CA GLU A 67 3.79 8.46 -12.40
C GLU A 67 4.93 9.46 -12.63
N THR A 68 5.60 9.87 -11.56
CA THR A 68 6.99 10.27 -11.72
C THR A 68 7.74 9.03 -12.13
N GLU A 69 8.45 9.07 -13.26
CA GLU A 69 9.40 8.01 -13.63
C GLU A 69 10.31 7.77 -12.44
N ASP A 70 10.04 6.69 -11.71
CA ASP A 70 10.75 6.41 -10.50
C ASP A 70 12.10 5.82 -10.90
N SER A 71 13.08 6.69 -11.12
CA SER A 71 14.45 6.29 -11.43
C SER A 71 15.04 5.29 -10.42
N THR A 72 14.47 5.19 -9.21
CA THR A 72 14.89 4.20 -8.22
C THR A 72 14.41 2.78 -8.55
N PHE A 73 13.34 2.62 -9.34
CA PHE A 73 12.90 1.32 -9.87
C PHE A 73 13.99 0.64 -10.70
N ASN A 74 14.76 1.40 -11.46
CA ASN A 74 15.86 0.87 -12.28
C ASN A 74 17.00 0.24 -11.46
N LYS A 75 17.01 0.44 -10.13
CA LYS A 75 17.99 -0.16 -9.22
C LYS A 75 17.53 -1.50 -8.66
N LEU A 76 16.29 -1.92 -8.95
CA LEU A 76 15.69 -3.13 -8.42
C LEU A 76 15.95 -4.33 -9.34
N ASP A 77 16.02 -5.50 -8.73
CA ASP A 77 16.21 -6.79 -9.40
C ASP A 77 15.07 -7.77 -9.08
N ASP A 78 15.18 -8.99 -9.62
CA ASP A 78 14.13 -10.00 -9.46
C ASP A 78 13.96 -10.45 -7.99
N VAL A 79 15.03 -10.40 -7.19
CA VAL A 79 14.96 -10.75 -5.76
C VAL A 79 14.18 -9.68 -4.98
N ASP A 80 14.40 -8.40 -5.30
CA ASP A 80 13.60 -7.31 -4.77
C ASP A 80 12.12 -7.48 -5.09
N TYR A 81 11.80 -7.84 -6.34
CA TYR A 81 10.43 -8.14 -6.77
C TYR A 81 9.82 -9.28 -5.93
N LEU A 82 10.52 -10.39 -5.75
CA LEU A 82 10.03 -11.54 -4.99
C LEU A 82 9.74 -11.18 -3.53
N ILE A 83 10.62 -10.39 -2.90
CA ILE A 83 10.43 -9.92 -1.52
C ILE A 83 9.23 -8.96 -1.42
N LEU A 84 9.08 -8.02 -2.36
CA LEU A 84 7.93 -7.14 -2.42
C LEU A 84 6.63 -7.94 -2.62
N LYS A 85 6.63 -8.92 -3.53
CA LYS A 85 5.49 -9.78 -3.81
C LYS A 85 5.09 -10.62 -2.60
N HIS A 86 6.07 -11.16 -1.86
CA HIS A 86 5.83 -11.82 -0.57
C HIS A 86 5.06 -10.90 0.38
N HIS A 87 5.52 -9.66 0.55
CA HIS A 87 4.84 -8.72 1.45
C HIS A 87 3.46 -8.29 0.94
N GLN A 88 3.24 -8.24 -0.37
CA GLN A 88 1.92 -8.00 -0.95
C GLN A 88 0.95 -9.14 -0.61
N GLU A 89 1.40 -10.39 -0.73
CA GLU A 89 0.59 -11.58 -0.51
C GLU A 89 0.36 -11.86 0.99
N TYR A 90 1.44 -11.90 1.77
CA TYR A 90 1.41 -12.35 3.15
C TYR A 90 1.28 -11.21 4.15
N GLY A 91 1.64 -9.97 3.80
CA GLY A 91 1.58 -8.81 4.68
C GLY A 91 2.89 -8.54 5.42
N LEU A 92 2.80 -8.29 6.73
CA LEU A 92 3.92 -7.88 7.57
C LEU A 92 4.75 -9.10 7.98
N ASP A 93 5.99 -9.19 7.55
CA ASP A 93 6.91 -10.28 7.93
C ASP A 93 8.32 -9.72 8.21
N TYR A 94 9.22 -10.58 8.69
CA TYR A 94 10.62 -10.27 8.96
C TYR A 94 11.53 -11.13 8.08
N SER A 95 12.77 -10.67 7.86
CA SER A 95 13.67 -11.23 6.85
C SER A 95 13.93 -12.73 6.98
N ILE A 96 13.97 -13.29 8.18
CA ILE A 96 14.15 -14.75 8.38
C ILE A 96 13.00 -15.54 7.77
N VAL A 97 11.76 -15.13 8.01
CA VAL A 97 10.58 -15.80 7.44
C VAL A 97 10.58 -15.68 5.92
N VAL A 98 10.88 -14.49 5.41
CA VAL A 98 10.90 -14.23 3.96
C VAL A 98 11.98 -15.10 3.30
N SER A 99 13.18 -15.16 3.90
CA SER A 99 14.29 -16.02 3.47
C SER A 99 13.87 -17.49 3.40
N GLU A 100 13.24 -18.01 4.46
CA GLU A 100 12.76 -19.39 4.51
C GLU A 100 11.69 -19.69 3.44
N MET A 101 10.74 -18.78 3.22
CA MET A 101 9.65 -19.00 2.26
C MET A 101 10.11 -18.88 0.80
N LEU A 102 11.03 -17.98 0.51
CA LEU A 102 11.56 -17.77 -0.83
C LEU A 102 12.78 -18.67 -1.15
N GLY A 103 13.31 -19.41 -0.17
CA GLY A 103 14.50 -20.22 -0.36
C GLY A 103 15.78 -19.41 -0.60
N LEU A 104 15.83 -18.18 -0.10
CA LEU A 104 16.94 -17.24 -0.29
C LEU A 104 17.91 -17.27 0.89
N PRO A 105 19.21 -17.03 0.69
CA PRO A 105 20.16 -16.80 1.78
C PRO A 105 19.68 -15.68 2.71
N LEU A 106 19.84 -15.90 4.02
CA LEU A 106 19.36 -14.95 5.02
C LEU A 106 20.05 -13.58 4.93
N GLU A 107 21.37 -13.59 4.70
CA GLU A 107 22.17 -12.36 4.55
C GLU A 107 21.71 -11.54 3.35
N GLU A 108 21.57 -12.18 2.19
CA GLU A 108 21.02 -11.58 0.97
C GLU A 108 19.62 -10.99 1.23
N THR A 109 18.75 -11.76 1.88
CA THR A 109 17.40 -11.28 2.23
C THR A 109 17.44 -10.03 3.12
N TYR A 110 18.37 -9.94 4.07
CA TYR A 110 18.54 -8.74 4.90
C TYR A 110 19.00 -7.53 4.09
N ASP A 111 19.92 -7.73 3.14
CA ASP A 111 20.44 -6.67 2.30
C ASP A 111 19.37 -6.12 1.36
N HIS A 112 18.56 -6.98 0.76
CA HIS A 112 17.40 -6.55 -0.03
C HIS A 112 16.34 -5.84 0.82
N HIS A 113 16.02 -6.33 2.03
CA HIS A 113 15.13 -5.59 2.93
C HIS A 113 15.69 -4.21 3.31
N ARG A 114 17.01 -4.10 3.48
CA ARG A 114 17.67 -2.81 3.76
C ARG A 114 17.56 -1.88 2.55
N LYS A 115 17.90 -2.36 1.36
CA LYS A 115 17.81 -1.66 0.09
C LYS A 115 16.38 -1.17 -0.17
N LEU A 116 15.39 -2.05 -0.11
CA LEU A 116 13.98 -1.73 -0.30
C LEU A 116 13.47 -0.71 0.74
N ARG A 117 13.97 -0.77 1.97
CA ARG A 117 13.66 0.24 2.99
C ARG A 117 14.26 1.60 2.65
N GLU A 118 15.51 1.64 2.22
CA GLU A 118 16.22 2.88 1.88
C GLU A 118 15.63 3.55 0.64
N LEU A 119 15.20 2.74 -0.33
CA LEU A 119 14.51 3.23 -1.54
C LEU A 119 13.02 3.52 -1.30
N GLY A 120 12.48 3.17 -0.13
CA GLY A 120 11.11 3.48 0.28
C GLY A 120 10.02 2.50 -0.16
N GLY A 121 10.39 1.32 -0.69
CA GLY A 121 9.44 0.25 -1.03
C GLY A 121 8.94 -0.54 0.18
N LEU A 122 9.74 -0.61 1.25
CA LEU A 122 9.36 -1.18 2.54
C LEU A 122 9.55 -0.16 3.66
N LYS A 123 8.78 -0.27 4.74
CA LYS A 123 8.99 0.51 5.98
C LYS A 123 9.05 -0.41 7.20
N ARG A 124 9.81 0.00 8.21
CA ARG A 124 9.85 -0.74 9.49
C ARG A 124 8.59 -0.50 10.28
N VAL A 125 8.11 -1.56 10.91
CA VAL A 125 6.92 -1.52 11.75
C VAL A 125 7.29 -1.10 13.16
N GLU A 126 6.63 -0.08 13.69
CA GLU A 126 6.85 0.39 15.05
C GLU A 126 6.16 -0.48 16.12
N LYS A 127 6.62 -0.37 17.37
CA LYS A 127 6.33 -1.25 18.51
C LYS A 127 4.85 -1.26 18.94
N ARG A 128 3.97 -1.95 18.22
CA ARG A 128 2.55 -2.16 18.59
C ARG A 128 2.16 -3.64 18.59
N MET A 129 0.95 -3.97 19.06
CA MET A 129 0.37 -5.31 18.90
C MET A 129 -0.30 -5.38 17.52
N ILE A 130 0.11 -6.29 16.64
CA ILE A 130 -0.29 -6.28 15.22
C ILE A 130 -0.59 -7.71 14.72
N GLN A 131 -1.48 -7.80 13.72
CA GLN A 131 -1.73 -9.03 12.96
C GLN A 131 -0.79 -9.08 11.75
N TYR A 132 0.18 -10.00 11.77
CA TYR A 132 1.26 -10.03 10.78
C TYR A 132 0.80 -10.49 9.39
N ARG A 133 0.00 -11.57 9.34
CA ARG A 133 -0.41 -12.16 8.07
C ARG A 133 -1.91 -12.09 7.79
N LYS A 134 -2.23 -11.79 6.52
CA LYS A 134 -3.61 -11.65 6.02
C LYS A 134 -4.46 -12.91 6.23
N ASN A 135 -3.84 -14.08 6.29
CA ASN A 135 -4.51 -15.38 6.46
C ASN A 135 -4.48 -15.95 7.90
N ILE A 136 -4.20 -15.10 8.90
CA ILE A 136 -4.31 -15.50 10.32
C ILE A 136 -5.76 -15.40 10.77
N VAL A 137 -6.22 -16.39 11.55
CA VAL A 137 -7.54 -16.40 12.20
C VAL A 137 -7.82 -15.07 12.90
N LYS A 138 -8.96 -14.44 12.58
CA LYS A 138 -9.41 -13.16 13.15
C LYS A 138 -9.38 -13.22 14.69
N GLY A 139 -8.70 -12.25 15.31
CA GLY A 139 -8.54 -12.17 16.77
C GLY A 139 -7.25 -12.78 17.33
N LYS A 140 -6.43 -13.45 16.51
CA LYS A 140 -5.10 -13.94 16.93
C LYS A 140 -4.04 -12.85 16.75
N TRP A 141 -3.84 -12.06 17.80
CA TRP A 141 -2.80 -11.04 17.86
C TRP A 141 -1.46 -11.66 18.25
N ILE A 142 -0.39 -11.30 17.55
CA ILE A 142 0.96 -11.78 17.83
C ILE A 142 1.76 -10.61 18.41
N LYS A 143 2.39 -10.83 19.55
CA LYS A 143 3.31 -9.84 20.15
C LYS A 143 4.57 -9.77 19.29
N HIS A 144 5.09 -8.56 19.10
CA HIS A 144 6.41 -8.38 18.49
C HIS A 144 7.47 -9.17 19.26
N ARG A 145 8.22 -9.99 18.51
CA ARG A 145 9.42 -10.69 18.98
C ARG A 145 10.65 -9.78 18.76
N ASN A 146 11.85 -10.26 19.10
CA ASN A 146 13.14 -9.58 18.90
C ASN A 146 13.55 -9.39 17.41
N HIS A 147 12.60 -9.41 16.47
CA HIS A 147 12.84 -9.34 15.03
C HIS A 147 12.26 -8.04 14.47
N THR A 148 12.91 -7.51 13.43
CA THR A 148 12.43 -6.32 12.70
C THR A 148 11.40 -6.76 11.66
N TYR A 149 10.19 -6.23 11.76
CA TYR A 149 9.12 -6.46 10.79
C TYR A 149 9.07 -5.33 9.76
N TYR A 150 8.70 -5.69 8.54
CA TYR A 150 8.60 -4.79 7.40
C TYR A 150 7.18 -4.79 6.85
N GLU A 151 6.72 -3.61 6.45
CA GLU A 151 5.42 -3.37 5.80
C GLU A 151 5.66 -2.87 4.37
N LEU A 152 4.87 -3.38 3.42
CA LEU A 152 4.84 -2.87 2.06
C LEU A 152 4.31 -1.44 2.04
N THR A 153 5.02 -0.54 1.35
CA THR A 153 4.55 0.84 1.13
C THR A 153 3.76 0.93 -0.17
N PRO A 154 2.94 1.99 -0.36
CA PRO A 154 2.31 2.25 -1.67
C PRO A 154 3.32 2.33 -2.81
N LYS A 155 4.53 2.85 -2.53
CA LYS A 155 5.62 2.91 -3.51
C LYS A 155 6.09 1.51 -3.91
N GLY A 156 6.29 0.63 -2.93
CA GLY A 156 6.66 -0.77 -3.19
C GLY A 156 5.60 -1.53 -3.98
N ASP A 157 4.32 -1.30 -3.67
CA ASP A 157 3.19 -1.91 -4.39
C ASP A 157 3.16 -1.49 -5.88
N ARG A 158 3.41 -0.21 -6.17
CA ARG A 158 3.55 0.26 -7.56
C ARG A 158 4.71 -0.41 -8.30
N TRP A 159 5.85 -0.62 -7.65
CA TRP A 159 6.98 -1.32 -8.28
C TRP A 159 6.63 -2.75 -8.68
N ILE A 160 5.82 -3.45 -7.88
CA ILE A 160 5.33 -4.79 -8.24
C ILE A 160 4.58 -4.75 -9.57
N HIS A 161 3.67 -3.79 -9.74
CA HIS A 161 2.94 -3.60 -11.00
C HIS A 161 3.87 -3.23 -12.16
N SER A 162 4.90 -2.40 -11.93
CA SER A 162 5.91 -2.09 -12.94
C SER A 162 6.71 -3.33 -13.39
N PHE A 163 7.06 -4.22 -12.46
CA PHE A 163 7.67 -5.51 -12.78
C PHE A 163 6.73 -6.39 -13.62
N GLU A 164 5.47 -6.53 -13.21
CA GLU A 164 4.46 -7.34 -13.92
C GLU A 164 4.26 -6.84 -15.36
N ALA A 165 4.08 -5.53 -15.56
CA ALA A 165 3.97 -4.93 -16.89
C ALA A 165 5.21 -5.16 -17.78
N LYS A 166 6.41 -5.18 -17.19
CA LYS A 166 7.66 -5.49 -17.91
C LYS A 166 7.69 -6.95 -18.38
N THR A 167 7.13 -7.89 -17.62
CA THR A 167 7.06 -9.30 -18.04
C THR A 167 6.08 -9.52 -19.20
N GLU A 168 4.97 -8.78 -19.23
CA GLU A 168 3.96 -8.88 -20.29
C GLU A 168 4.43 -8.31 -21.64
N THR A 169 5.20 -7.22 -21.59
CA THR A 169 5.79 -6.60 -22.80
C THR A 169 6.83 -7.50 -23.46
N VAL A 170 7.72 -8.13 -22.68
CA VAL A 170 8.72 -9.08 -23.18
C VAL A 170 8.08 -10.34 -23.79
N SER A 171 7.01 -10.86 -23.16
CA SER A 171 6.26 -12.02 -23.68
C SER A 171 5.59 -11.74 -25.04
N SER A 172 5.16 -10.49 -25.26
CA SER A 172 4.54 -10.07 -26.52
C SER A 172 5.56 -9.90 -27.67
N GLN A 173 6.80 -9.54 -27.36
CA GLN A 173 7.89 -9.43 -28.36
C GLN A 173 8.44 -10.79 -28.79
N ASN A 174 8.46 -11.80 -27.90
CA ASN A 174 8.92 -13.15 -28.23
C ASN A 174 7.94 -13.98 -29.08
N LYS A 175 6.68 -13.54 -29.24
CA LYS A 175 5.72 -14.18 -30.16
C LYS A 175 5.90 -13.79 -31.63
N GLY A 176 6.80 -12.86 -31.94
CA GLY A 176 7.07 -12.36 -33.30
C GLY A 176 8.17 -13.10 -34.07
N VAL A 177 9.00 -13.92 -33.43
CA VAL A 177 10.05 -14.69 -34.13
C VAL A 177 9.48 -16.04 -34.59
N LYS A 178 8.70 -15.99 -35.67
CA LYS A 178 8.45 -17.19 -36.47
C LYS A 178 9.78 -17.61 -37.10
N ARG A 179 10.12 -18.89 -36.91
CA ARG A 179 11.23 -19.57 -37.58
C ARG A 179 10.93 -19.57 -39.07
N ASP A 180 11.69 -18.81 -39.84
CA ASP A 180 11.84 -19.05 -41.27
C ASP A 180 13.10 -19.88 -41.48
N ALA A 181 12.92 -20.97 -42.24
CA ALA A 181 13.86 -21.99 -42.72
C ALA A 181 14.25 -23.13 -41.75
#